data_AF-X6MRS1-F1
#
_entry.id   AF-X6MRS1-F1
#
_cell.length_a   1.000
_cell.length_b   1.000
_cell.length_c   1.000
_cell.angle_alpha   90.00
_cell.angle_beta   90.00
_cell.angle_gamma   90.00
#
_symmetry.space_group_name_H-M   'P 1'
#
loop_
_entity.id
_entity.type
_entity.pdbx_description
1 polymer ?
#
loop_
_entity_poly.entity_id
_entity_poly.type
_entity_poly.pdbx_seq_one_letter_code
_entity_poly.pdbx_strand_id
1 'polypeptide(L)'
;MKKMKEIMEDKVEKVIVSYQMVDSTCPLVTVEYGWSTYGKKYEGSSTRDNSMTQYMQSKKTMEINTNHEIVSSLKEKFAAYQSDKTIKDLVLLLFEMALLTSGFSLEETVKFAGCIHKLVKLVISIFDYDGDDYTQEVAAKEVQENKQMTNQTMHRKCQSRQWKKLINFVVSLNKEIV
;
A
#
# COMPACT_ATOMS: atom_id res chain seq x y z
N MET A 1 1.55 6.05 -21.32
CA MET A 1 0.73 4.90 -21.76
C MET A 1 1.49 3.58 -21.75
N LYS A 2 2.50 3.35 -22.61
CA LYS A 2 3.28 2.08 -22.62
C LYS A 2 3.82 1.67 -21.24
N LYS A 3 4.48 2.61 -20.55
CA LYS A 3 4.99 2.42 -19.18
C LYS A 3 3.91 2.10 -18.13
N MET A 4 2.70 2.64 -18.28
CA MET A 4 1.61 2.36 -17.33
C MET A 4 1.14 0.92 -17.48
N LYS A 5 1.05 0.42 -18.72
CA LYS A 5 0.77 -0.99 -18.98
C LYS A 5 1.87 -1.91 -18.43
N GLU A 6 3.14 -1.54 -18.56
CA GLU A 6 4.26 -2.30 -18.00
C GLU A 6 4.23 -2.39 -16.47
N ILE A 7 3.85 -1.32 -15.77
CA ILE A 7 3.78 -1.33 -14.29
C ILE A 7 2.64 -2.21 -13.77
N MET A 8 1.56 -2.30 -14.54
CA MET A 8 0.32 -2.98 -14.14
C MET A 8 0.28 -4.44 -14.60
N GLU A 9 1.18 -4.82 -15.50
CA GLU A 9 1.40 -6.16 -16.04
C GLU A 9 0.08 -6.86 -16.40
N ASP A 10 -0.37 -7.82 -15.57
CA ASP A 10 -1.52 -8.67 -15.84
C ASP A 10 -2.86 -8.07 -15.35
N LYS A 11 -2.85 -6.96 -14.61
CA LYS A 11 -4.08 -6.37 -14.05
C LYS A 11 -4.97 -5.68 -15.08
N VAL A 12 -4.39 -5.25 -16.21
CA VAL A 12 -5.07 -4.46 -17.26
C VAL A 12 -4.72 -5.00 -18.65
N GLU A 13 -5.72 -5.14 -19.50
CA GLU A 13 -5.55 -5.64 -20.87
C GLU A 13 -4.86 -4.61 -21.77
N LYS A 14 -5.40 -3.40 -21.77
CA LYS A 14 -4.94 -2.28 -22.57
C LYS A 14 -5.26 -0.97 -21.88
N VAL A 15 -4.42 0.03 -22.16
CA VAL A 15 -4.59 1.40 -21.71
C VAL A 15 -4.88 2.23 -22.96
N ILE A 16 -6.06 2.84 -23.02
CA ILE A 16 -6.51 3.64 -24.16
C ILE A 16 -6.76 5.09 -23.72
N VAL A 17 -6.63 6.02 -24.66
CA VAL A 17 -7.06 7.41 -24.43
C VAL A 17 -8.54 7.50 -24.73
N SER A 18 -9.29 8.13 -23.84
CA SER A 18 -10.71 8.41 -24.05
C SER A 18 -10.92 9.90 -24.28
N TYR A 19 -11.85 10.21 -25.17
CA TYR A 19 -12.23 11.58 -25.54
C TYR A 19 -13.61 11.97 -25.04
N GLN A 20 -14.37 11.03 -24.45
CA GLN A 20 -15.76 11.25 -24.03
C GLN A 20 -15.88 11.62 -22.54
N MET A 21 -14.76 11.75 -21.84
CA MET A 21 -14.71 11.93 -20.40
C MET A 21 -14.36 13.38 -20.05
N VAL A 22 -15.20 14.01 -19.24
CA VAL A 22 -15.00 15.39 -18.77
C VAL A 22 -14.48 15.37 -17.32
N ASP A 23 -15.20 14.70 -16.41
CA ASP A 23 -14.91 14.77 -14.97
C ASP A 23 -14.05 13.63 -14.43
N SER A 24 -14.07 12.46 -15.07
CA SER A 24 -13.33 11.29 -14.57
C SER A 24 -11.89 11.25 -15.11
N THR A 25 -10.91 11.10 -14.21
CA THR A 25 -9.49 11.00 -14.57
C THR A 25 -9.18 9.72 -15.36
N CYS A 26 -9.53 8.54 -14.80
CA CYS A 26 -9.25 7.24 -15.41
C CYS A 26 -10.29 6.16 -15.00
N PRO A 27 -11.41 5.99 -15.70
CA PRO A 27 -12.35 4.90 -15.42
C PRO A 27 -11.88 3.56 -16.01
N LEU A 28 -12.35 2.46 -15.41
CA LEU A 28 -12.09 1.11 -15.89
C LEU A 28 -13.32 0.54 -16.61
N VAL A 29 -13.12 0.13 -17.85
CA VAL A 29 -14.15 -0.47 -18.69
C VAL A 29 -13.84 -1.95 -18.88
N THR A 30 -14.84 -2.80 -18.71
CA THR A 30 -14.78 -4.21 -19.08
C THR A 30 -15.53 -4.40 -20.40
N VAL A 31 -14.91 -5.08 -21.36
CA VAL A 31 -15.62 -5.52 -22.57
C VAL A 31 -16.79 -6.43 -22.17
N GLU A 32 -17.98 -6.10 -22.64
CA GLU A 32 -19.24 -6.79 -22.31
C GLU A 32 -19.22 -8.22 -22.87
N TYR A 33 -18.85 -9.18 -22.03
CA TYR A 33 -19.29 -10.58 -22.19
C TYR A 33 -20.26 -10.89 -21.05
N GLY A 34 -21.53 -10.56 -21.26
CA GLY A 34 -22.70 -11.23 -20.65
C GLY A 34 -22.93 -11.13 -19.14
N TRP A 35 -22.10 -10.41 -18.37
CA TRP A 35 -22.29 -10.33 -16.92
C TRP A 35 -21.89 -8.95 -16.38
N SER A 36 -22.89 -8.14 -16.03
CA SER A 36 -22.67 -6.83 -15.43
C SER A 36 -21.93 -6.98 -14.10
N THR A 37 -21.03 -6.04 -13.81
CA THR A 37 -20.16 -6.04 -12.63
C THR A 37 -20.92 -6.12 -11.31
N TYR A 38 -22.13 -5.56 -11.26
CA TYR A 38 -23.05 -5.67 -10.14
C TYR A 38 -23.61 -7.09 -9.96
N GLY A 39 -23.87 -7.82 -11.05
CA GLY A 39 -24.30 -9.22 -11.00
C GLY A 39 -23.31 -10.13 -10.27
N LYS A 40 -21.99 -9.85 -10.35
CA LYS A 40 -20.94 -10.74 -9.78
C LYS A 40 -21.07 -10.85 -8.26
N LYS A 41 -21.58 -9.79 -7.62
CA LYS A 41 -21.81 -9.75 -6.17
C LYS A 41 -22.98 -10.65 -5.72
N TYR A 42 -24.00 -10.84 -6.54
CA TYR A 42 -25.23 -11.56 -6.15
C TYR A 42 -25.12 -13.08 -6.23
N GLU A 43 -24.17 -13.60 -6.99
CA GLU A 43 -24.06 -15.03 -7.25
C GLU A 43 -22.97 -15.69 -6.37
N GLY A 44 -22.36 -14.94 -5.44
CA GLY A 44 -21.46 -15.48 -4.41
C GLY A 44 -22.17 -16.13 -3.21
N SER A 45 -23.49 -15.97 -3.11
CA SER A 45 -24.32 -16.53 -2.03
C SER A 45 -24.99 -17.87 -2.38
N SER A 46 -24.94 -18.30 -3.64
CA SER A 46 -25.43 -19.60 -4.09
C SER A 46 -24.23 -20.51 -4.39
N THR A 47 -24.16 -21.65 -3.71
CA THR A 47 -23.15 -22.73 -3.86
C THR A 47 -22.62 -22.83 -5.30
N ARG A 48 -21.32 -22.60 -5.52
CA ARG A 48 -20.75 -22.35 -6.84
C ARG A 48 -19.58 -23.26 -7.20
N ASP A 49 -19.70 -23.90 -8.36
CA ASP A 49 -18.64 -24.61 -9.04
C ASP A 49 -17.51 -23.65 -9.46
N ASN A 50 -16.27 -24.05 -9.16
CA ASN A 50 -15.06 -23.20 -9.24
C ASN A 50 -14.63 -22.83 -10.69
N SER A 51 -15.20 -23.45 -11.71
CA SER A 51 -14.77 -23.32 -13.11
C SER A 51 -15.27 -22.04 -13.79
N MET A 52 -16.35 -21.40 -13.31
CA MET A 52 -16.87 -20.14 -13.87
C MET A 52 -16.22 -18.88 -13.28
N THR A 53 -15.62 -18.98 -12.09
CA THR A 53 -14.98 -17.83 -11.42
C THR A 53 -13.73 -17.35 -12.17
N GLN A 54 -13.03 -18.25 -12.85
CA GLN A 54 -11.81 -17.91 -13.61
C GLN A 54 -12.12 -17.07 -14.86
N TYR A 55 -13.31 -17.23 -15.45
CA TYR A 55 -13.81 -16.40 -16.56
C TYR A 55 -14.20 -14.97 -16.12
N MET A 56 -14.33 -14.75 -14.80
CA MET A 56 -14.72 -13.47 -14.21
C MET A 56 -13.56 -12.57 -13.76
N GLN A 57 -12.31 -13.04 -13.80
CA GLN A 57 -11.11 -12.20 -13.84
C GLN A 57 -10.91 -11.59 -15.24
N SER A 58 -12.00 -11.09 -15.83
CA SER A 58 -12.02 -10.45 -17.13
C SER A 58 -11.00 -9.30 -17.13
N LYS A 59 -10.04 -9.34 -18.05
CA LYS A 59 -9.02 -8.29 -18.16
C LYS A 59 -9.71 -6.96 -18.41
N LYS A 60 -9.32 -5.94 -17.64
CA LYS A 60 -9.96 -4.62 -17.66
C LYS A 60 -9.25 -3.73 -18.66
N THR A 61 -9.98 -2.89 -19.39
CA THR A 61 -9.40 -1.81 -20.18
C THR A 61 -9.41 -0.54 -19.34
N MET A 62 -8.25 0.11 -19.20
CA MET A 62 -8.15 1.40 -18.53
C MET A 62 -8.26 2.51 -19.56
N GLU A 63 -9.23 3.39 -19.37
CA GLU A 63 -9.39 4.60 -20.18
C GLU A 63 -8.72 5.76 -19.44
N ILE A 64 -7.95 6.57 -20.16
CA ILE A 64 -7.24 7.73 -19.60
C ILE A 64 -7.73 9.00 -20.27
N ASN A 65 -8.10 9.99 -19.47
CA ASN A 65 -8.38 11.35 -19.94
C ASN A 65 -7.09 12.19 -19.97
N THR A 66 -6.66 12.64 -21.15
CA THR A 66 -5.45 13.47 -21.30
C THR A 66 -5.63 14.92 -20.87
N ASN A 67 -6.88 15.40 -20.74
CA ASN A 67 -7.17 16.78 -20.38
C ASN A 67 -7.15 17.00 -18.87
N HIS A 68 -7.12 15.93 -18.07
CA HIS A 68 -7.12 16.04 -16.62
C HIS A 68 -5.72 16.39 -16.08
N GLU A 69 -5.64 17.39 -15.20
CA GLU A 69 -4.38 17.93 -14.66
C GLU A 69 -3.49 16.86 -13.99
N ILE A 70 -4.11 15.94 -13.24
CA ILE A 70 -3.41 14.78 -12.63
C ILE A 70 -2.65 13.95 -13.68
N VAL A 71 -3.25 13.68 -14.84
CA VAL A 71 -2.62 12.86 -15.88
C VAL A 71 -1.49 13.63 -16.58
N SER A 72 -1.69 14.94 -16.81
CA SER A 72 -0.63 15.80 -17.35
C SER A 72 0.57 15.86 -16.41
N SER A 73 0.32 16.08 -15.13
CA SER A 73 1.37 16.11 -14.09
C SER A 73 2.08 14.77 -13.97
N LEU A 74 1.33 13.66 -14.03
CA LEU A 74 1.88 12.31 -14.01
C LEU A 74 2.82 12.08 -15.21
N LYS A 75 2.44 12.54 -16.41
CA LYS A 75 3.27 12.44 -17.62
C LYS A 75 4.61 13.16 -17.45
N GLU A 76 4.60 14.36 -16.87
CA GLU A 76 5.82 15.12 -16.59
C GLU A 76 6.71 14.41 -15.57
N LYS A 77 6.13 13.91 -14.47
CA LYS A 77 6.87 13.15 -13.46
C LYS A 77 7.49 11.86 -14.02
N PHE A 78 6.79 11.18 -14.93
CA PHE A 78 7.34 10.01 -15.64
C PHE A 78 8.49 10.33 -16.60
N ALA A 79 8.55 11.57 -17.11
CA ALA A 79 9.64 12.02 -17.95
C ALA A 79 10.89 12.31 -17.12
N ALA A 80 10.71 12.93 -15.94
CA ALA A 80 11.80 13.29 -15.03
C ALA A 80 12.36 12.09 -14.25
N TYR A 81 11.50 11.18 -13.79
CA TYR A 81 11.87 10.10 -12.87
C TYR A 81 11.35 8.76 -13.41
N GLN A 82 12.22 8.05 -14.12
CA GLN A 82 11.78 6.99 -15.02
C GLN A 82 11.47 5.64 -14.33
N SER A 83 11.98 5.43 -13.13
CA SER A 83 11.95 4.13 -12.45
C SER A 83 11.76 4.21 -10.93
N ASP A 84 11.37 5.37 -10.40
CA ASP A 84 11.20 5.52 -8.97
C ASP A 84 10.01 4.73 -8.44
N LYS A 85 10.22 4.09 -7.29
CA LYS A 85 9.20 3.31 -6.57
C LYS A 85 7.95 4.14 -6.28
N THR A 86 8.12 5.44 -6.02
CA THR A 86 7.04 6.39 -5.75
C THR A 86 6.08 6.54 -6.93
N ILE A 87 6.58 6.55 -8.17
CA ILE A 87 5.75 6.66 -9.38
C ILE A 87 5.01 5.35 -9.66
N LYS A 88 5.64 4.21 -9.39
CA LYS A 88 4.96 2.91 -9.47
C LYS A 88 3.82 2.81 -8.44
N ASP A 89 4.08 3.22 -7.20
CA ASP A 89 3.07 3.28 -6.14
C ASP A 89 1.92 4.25 -6.52
N LEU A 90 2.22 5.39 -7.16
CA LEU A 90 1.20 6.35 -7.63
C LEU A 90 0.33 5.80 -8.77
N VAL A 91 0.92 5.11 -9.76
CA VAL A 91 0.14 4.47 -10.84
C VAL A 91 -0.73 3.34 -10.30
N LEU A 92 -0.20 2.54 -9.37
CA LEU A 92 -0.96 1.49 -8.71
C LEU A 92 -2.14 2.07 -7.91
N LEU A 93 -1.91 3.15 -7.16
CA LEU A 93 -2.96 3.85 -6.42
C LEU A 93 -4.05 4.38 -7.34
N LEU A 94 -3.66 4.98 -8.47
CA LEU A 94 -4.60 5.51 -9.46
C LEU A 94 -5.45 4.39 -10.07
N PHE A 95 -4.89 3.19 -10.25
CA PHE A 95 -5.65 2.02 -10.67
C PHE A 95 -6.61 1.48 -9.60
N GLU A 96 -6.15 1.39 -8.35
CA GLU A 96 -6.99 0.92 -7.24
C GLU A 96 -8.16 1.89 -6.99
N MET A 97 -7.93 3.20 -7.13
CA MET A 97 -8.99 4.22 -7.11
C MET A 97 -9.96 4.08 -8.29
N ALA A 98 -9.46 3.79 -9.49
CA ALA A 98 -10.28 3.51 -10.66
C ALA A 98 -11.16 2.27 -10.48
N LEU A 99 -10.67 1.23 -9.78
CA LEU A 99 -11.45 0.04 -9.45
C LEU A 99 -12.63 0.39 -8.53
N LEU A 100 -12.37 1.16 -7.48
CA LEU A 100 -13.38 1.56 -6.50
C LEU A 100 -14.48 2.43 -7.14
N THR A 101 -14.09 3.44 -7.91
CA THR A 101 -15.03 4.33 -8.61
C THR A 101 -15.87 3.61 -9.65
N SER A 102 -15.30 2.60 -10.31
CA SER A 102 -16.01 1.77 -11.30
C SER A 102 -16.81 0.61 -10.67
N GLY A 103 -16.89 0.54 -9.33
CA GLY A 103 -17.70 -0.44 -8.60
C GLY A 103 -17.10 -1.84 -8.47
N PHE A 104 -15.82 -2.02 -8.75
CA PHE A 104 -15.11 -3.29 -8.58
C PHE A 104 -14.60 -3.47 -7.14
N SER A 105 -14.52 -4.72 -6.70
CA SER A 105 -13.89 -5.09 -5.44
C SER A 105 -12.36 -5.09 -5.58
N LEU A 106 -11.66 -4.66 -4.52
CA LEU A 106 -10.20 -4.76 -4.42
C LEU A 106 -9.79 -6.19 -4.03
N GLU A 107 -8.71 -6.68 -4.63
CA GLU A 107 -8.11 -7.98 -4.29
C GLU A 107 -7.19 -7.87 -3.06
N GLU A 108 -6.47 -6.75 -2.94
CA GLU A 108 -5.45 -6.54 -1.91
C GLU A 108 -5.66 -5.24 -1.12
N THR A 109 -6.68 -5.20 -0.26
CA THR A 109 -7.03 -4.00 0.53
C THR A 109 -5.89 -3.51 1.44
N VAL A 110 -5.05 -4.42 1.96
CA VAL A 110 -3.94 -4.08 2.86
C VAL A 110 -2.84 -3.30 2.14
N LYS A 111 -2.52 -3.67 0.88
CA LYS A 111 -1.52 -2.95 0.08
C LYS A 111 -2.01 -1.56 -0.31
N PHE A 112 -3.29 -1.43 -0.68
CA PHE A 112 -3.93 -0.15 -0.96
C PHE A 112 -3.90 0.78 0.27
N ALA A 113 -4.30 0.27 1.44
CA ALA A 113 -4.23 1.03 2.70
C ALA A 113 -2.79 1.46 3.03
N GLY A 114 -1.81 0.58 2.83
CA GLY A 114 -0.40 0.91 2.98
C GLY A 114 0.07 2.03 2.05
N CYS A 115 -0.43 2.08 0.82
CA CYS A 115 -0.13 3.16 -0.13
C CYS A 115 -0.76 4.49 0.31
N ILE A 116 -2.00 4.47 0.79
CA ILE A 116 -2.67 5.66 1.33
C ILE A 116 -1.94 6.19 2.56
N HIS A 117 -1.53 5.33 3.50
CA HIS A 117 -0.78 5.75 4.68
C HIS A 117 0.53 6.46 4.34
N LYS A 118 1.27 5.99 3.32
CA LYS A 118 2.47 6.67 2.83
C LYS A 118 2.15 8.04 2.23
N LEU A 119 1.05 8.14 1.48
CA LEU A 119 0.63 9.41 0.87
C LEU A 119 0.24 10.42 1.94
N VAL A 120 -0.57 10.01 2.93
CA VAL A 120 -0.95 10.85 4.07
C VAL A 120 0.28 11.33 4.83
N LYS A 121 1.25 10.44 5.07
CA LYS A 121 2.52 10.81 5.71
C LYS A 121 3.27 11.87 4.90
N LEU A 122 3.40 11.70 3.58
CA LEU A 122 4.09 12.65 2.70
C LEU A 122 3.35 14.00 2.65
N VAL A 123 2.03 13.97 2.59
CA VAL A 123 1.18 15.16 2.57
C VAL A 123 1.31 15.95 3.89
N ILE A 124 1.27 15.27 5.03
CA ILE A 124 1.54 15.88 6.35
C ILE A 124 2.94 16.47 6.38
N SER A 125 3.95 15.73 5.91
CA SER A 125 5.32 16.24 5.78
C SER A 125 5.49 17.38 4.76
N ILE A 126 4.47 17.78 4.00
CA ILE A 126 4.51 19.00 3.18
C ILE A 126 3.81 20.14 3.93
N PHE A 127 2.69 19.85 4.61
CA PHE A 127 1.95 20.83 5.40
C PHE A 127 2.69 21.30 6.65
N ASP A 128 3.51 20.45 7.26
CA ASP A 128 4.36 20.83 8.40
C ASP A 128 5.53 21.75 7.96
N TYR A 129 5.76 21.92 6.64
CA TYR A 129 6.80 22.76 6.05
C TYR A 129 6.27 24.10 5.48
N ASP A 130 5.26 24.70 6.12
CA ASP A 130 5.07 26.16 6.11
C ASP A 130 6.02 26.84 7.13
N GLY A 131 7.24 26.30 7.23
CA GLY A 131 8.37 26.78 8.01
C GLY A 131 9.63 26.16 7.42
N ASP A 132 10.42 26.99 6.75
CA ASP A 132 11.76 26.79 6.20
C ASP A 132 12.47 25.47 6.56
N ASP A 133 12.72 24.60 5.57
CA ASP A 133 14.04 24.02 5.23
C ASP A 133 13.90 22.75 4.39
N TYR A 134 14.76 22.62 3.38
CA TYR A 134 14.90 21.39 2.60
C TYR A 134 15.87 20.46 3.33
N THR A 135 15.40 19.37 3.93
CA THR A 135 16.30 18.27 4.29
C THR A 135 15.68 16.91 4.04
N GLN A 136 16.29 16.21 3.08
CA GLN A 136 16.13 14.79 2.84
C GLN A 136 16.49 14.01 4.12
N GLU A 137 15.52 13.41 4.80
CA GLU A 137 15.83 12.41 5.83
C GLU A 137 14.72 11.36 5.99
N VAL A 138 14.50 10.55 4.94
CA VAL A 138 13.62 9.37 5.05
C VAL A 138 14.33 8.10 4.55
N ALA A 139 15.34 7.66 5.30
CA ALA A 139 15.84 6.29 5.23
C ALA A 139 16.43 5.72 6.55
N ALA A 140 16.53 6.50 7.64
CA ALA A 140 17.25 6.04 8.84
C ALA A 140 16.38 5.60 10.03
N LYS A 141 15.07 5.93 10.09
CA LYS A 141 14.31 5.77 11.36
C LYS A 141 13.57 4.43 11.54
N GLU A 142 13.36 3.62 10.51
CA GLU A 142 12.63 2.33 10.67
C GLU A 142 13.53 1.13 11.03
N VAL A 143 14.86 1.26 11.03
CA VAL A 143 15.77 0.17 11.46
C VAL A 143 16.08 0.21 12.97
N GLN A 144 15.84 1.34 13.66
CA GLN A 144 16.18 1.47 15.08
C GLN A 144 15.08 1.00 16.05
N GLU A 145 13.80 1.14 15.72
CA GLU A 145 12.72 0.70 16.64
C GLU A 145 12.63 -0.83 16.75
N ASN A 146 12.89 -1.58 15.67
CA ASN A 146 12.87 -3.04 15.73
C ASN A 146 14.10 -3.68 16.41
N LYS A 147 15.18 -2.92 16.62
CA LYS A 147 16.35 -3.37 17.42
C LYS A 147 16.20 -3.04 18.91
N GLN A 148 15.41 -2.03 19.27
CA GLN A 148 15.18 -1.69 20.67
C GLN A 148 14.19 -2.64 21.34
N MET A 149 13.20 -3.16 20.60
CA MET A 149 12.22 -4.08 21.16
C MET A 149 12.83 -5.46 21.53
N THR A 150 13.88 -5.92 20.84
CA THR A 150 14.55 -7.20 21.13
C THR A 150 15.56 -7.13 22.30
N ASN A 151 16.19 -5.98 22.52
CA ASN A 151 17.19 -5.83 23.60
C ASN A 151 16.58 -5.58 24.99
N GLN A 152 15.37 -5.02 25.08
CA GLN A 152 14.69 -4.88 26.37
C GLN A 152 14.07 -6.20 26.87
N THR A 153 13.66 -7.11 25.96
CA THR A 153 13.16 -8.44 26.35
C THR A 153 14.28 -9.37 26.85
N MET A 154 15.52 -9.17 26.39
CA MET A 154 16.69 -9.91 26.87
C MET A 154 17.21 -9.41 28.22
N HIS A 155 17.12 -8.11 28.51
CA HIS A 155 17.61 -7.54 29.77
C HIS A 155 16.71 -7.89 30.98
N ARG A 156 15.38 -7.95 30.80
CA ARG A 156 14.44 -8.37 31.86
C ARG A 156 14.58 -9.84 32.27
N LYS A 157 14.98 -10.73 31.35
CA LYS A 157 15.25 -12.15 31.66
C LYS A 157 16.63 -12.40 32.28
N CYS A 158 17.58 -11.48 32.15
CA CYS A 158 18.94 -11.61 32.71
C CYS A 158 19.05 -11.10 34.16
N GLN A 159 18.38 -9.99 34.50
CA GLN A 159 18.38 -9.41 35.86
C GLN A 159 17.73 -10.31 36.93
N SER A 160 16.75 -11.14 36.55
CA SER A 160 16.06 -12.03 37.51
C SER A 160 16.90 -13.23 37.97
N ARG A 161 18.02 -13.55 37.30
CA ARG A 161 18.94 -14.63 37.70
C ARG A 161 20.04 -14.16 38.64
N GLN A 162 20.52 -12.92 38.50
CA GLN A 162 21.55 -12.34 39.38
C GLN A 162 20.98 -11.92 40.74
N TRP A 163 19.76 -11.35 40.77
CA TRP A 163 19.11 -10.94 42.02
C TRP A 163 18.77 -12.13 42.94
N LYS A 164 18.40 -13.28 42.38
CA LYS A 164 18.17 -14.50 43.19
C LYS A 164 19.45 -15.03 43.83
N LYS A 165 20.61 -14.90 43.16
CA LYS A 165 21.91 -15.28 43.74
C LYS A 165 22.34 -14.32 44.86
N LEU A 166 22.12 -13.02 44.68
CA LEU A 166 22.42 -12.00 45.69
C LEU A 166 21.51 -12.10 46.92
N ILE A 167 20.21 -12.34 46.74
CA ILE A 167 19.29 -12.55 47.86
C ILE A 167 19.69 -13.78 48.68
N ASN A 168 20.01 -14.91 48.04
CA ASN A 168 20.47 -16.10 48.77
C ASN A 168 21.80 -15.88 49.49
N PHE A 169 22.71 -15.07 48.94
CA PHE A 169 23.98 -14.73 49.58
C PHE A 169 23.78 -13.85 50.82
N VAL A 170 22.92 -12.83 50.74
CA VAL A 170 22.58 -11.96 51.89
C VAL A 170 21.82 -12.72 52.97
N VAL A 171 20.92 -13.63 52.60
CA VAL A 171 20.21 -14.50 53.57
C VAL A 171 21.17 -15.48 54.26
N SER A 172 22.21 -15.95 53.57
CA SER A 172 23.22 -16.83 54.17
C SER A 172 24.12 -16.11 55.17
N LEU A 173 24.49 -14.86 54.91
CA LEU A 173 25.33 -14.04 55.80
C LEU A 173 24.63 -13.65 57.11
N ASN A 174 23.31 -13.49 57.09
CA ASN A 174 22.52 -13.18 58.30
C ASN A 174 22.24 -14.40 59.19
N LYS A 175 22.61 -15.62 58.77
CA LYS A 175 22.51 -16.84 59.60
C LYS A 175 23.76 -17.13 60.44
N GLU A 176 24.86 -16.41 60.19
CA GLU A 176 26.09 -16.52 61.00
C GLU A 176 26.22 -15.39 62.04
N ILE A 177 25.22 -14.50 62.13
CA ILE A 177 25.17 -13.39 63.09
C ILE A 177 23.81 -13.39 63.82
N VAL A 178 23.37 -14.55 64.34
CA VAL A 178 22.56 -14.75 65.57
C VAL A 178 22.76 -16.20 66.00
#